data_AF-A0AAN7MNN8-F1
#
_entry.id   AF-A0AAN7MNN8-F1
#
_cell.length_a   1.000
_cell.length_b   1.000
_cell.length_c   1.000
_cell.angle_alpha   90.00
_cell.angle_beta   90.00
_cell.angle_gamma   90.00
#
_symmetry.space_group_name_H-M   'P 1'
#
loop_
_entity.id
_entity.type
_entity.pdbx_description
1 polymer ?
#
loop_
_entity_poly.entity_id
_entity_poly.type
_entity_poly.pdbx_seq_one_letter_code
_entity_poly.pdbx_strand_id
1 'polypeptide(L)'
;MDDIQLCKDIMNLKKELQSLVAIPEKEKTKMEKQREDELIQKIHRLVQKRDFLVDDAEVERLREKEEDKEMADFLRTKLKPLDKATQSPTSSRAEKKAEPPPGKPTIAKAGLAIIKDCCGATQCNIM
;
A
#
# COMPACT_ATOMS: atom_id res chain seq x y z
N MET A 1 -20.70 4.15 1.95
CA MET A 1 -20.61 5.26 0.99
C MET A 1 -19.15 5.42 0.71
N ASP A 2 -18.73 5.35 -0.55
CA ASP A 2 -17.32 5.37 -0.92
C ASP A 2 -16.76 6.82 -0.90
N ASP A 3 -15.50 7.00 -0.53
CA ASP A 3 -14.84 8.32 -0.42
C ASP A 3 -14.83 9.06 -1.76
N ILE A 4 -14.68 8.31 -2.86
CA ILE A 4 -14.74 8.86 -4.22
C ILE A 4 -16.11 9.52 -4.47
N GLN A 5 -17.20 8.90 -4.02
CA GLN A 5 -18.54 9.45 -4.20
C GLN A 5 -18.75 10.68 -3.29
N LEU A 6 -18.29 10.62 -2.05
CA LEU A 6 -18.31 11.78 -1.15
C LEU A 6 -17.57 12.97 -1.74
N CYS A 7 -16.38 12.76 -2.29
CA CYS A 7 -15.60 13.80 -2.93
C CYS A 7 -16.32 14.42 -4.14
N LYS A 8 -16.95 13.60 -4.99
CA LYS A 8 -17.75 14.07 -6.12
C LYS A 8 -18.95 14.91 -5.66
N ASP A 9 -19.68 14.45 -4.66
CA ASP A 9 -20.86 15.13 -4.13
C ASP A 9 -20.46 16.47 -3.48
N ILE A 10 -19.41 16.48 -2.65
CA ILE A 10 -18.86 17.70 -2.04
C ILE A 10 -18.42 18.69 -3.12
N MET A 11 -17.72 18.23 -4.16
CA MET A 11 -17.29 19.10 -5.26
C MET A 11 -18.47 19.72 -6.01
N ASN A 12 -19.52 18.94 -6.28
CA ASN A 12 -20.71 19.44 -6.98
C ASN A 12 -21.44 20.49 -6.13
N LEU A 13 -21.67 20.20 -4.85
CA LEU A 13 -22.29 21.15 -3.92
C LEU A 13 -21.43 22.41 -3.75
N LYS A 14 -20.11 22.28 -3.70
CA LYS A 14 -19.20 23.44 -3.62
C LYS A 14 -19.29 24.32 -4.87
N LYS A 15 -19.40 23.74 -6.07
CA LYS A 15 -19.59 24.50 -7.31
C LYS A 15 -20.91 25.26 -7.31
N GLU A 16 -21.99 24.61 -6.86
CA GLU A 16 -23.29 25.26 -6.71
C GLU A 16 -23.22 26.41 -5.69
N LEU A 17 -22.61 26.17 -4.53
CA LEU A 17 -22.41 27.20 -3.51
C LEU A 17 -21.59 28.39 -4.05
N GLN A 18 -20.53 28.13 -4.81
CA GLN A 18 -19.72 29.18 -5.45
C GLN A 18 -20.54 30.07 -6.38
N SER A 19 -21.51 29.51 -7.12
CA SER A 19 -22.39 30.31 -7.99
C SER A 19 -23.30 31.26 -7.20
N LEU A 20 -23.79 30.85 -6.03
CA LEU A 20 -24.60 31.71 -5.16
C LEU A 20 -23.75 32.77 -4.47
N VAL A 21 -22.58 32.39 -3.95
CA VAL A 21 -21.64 33.30 -3.27
C VAL A 21 -21.08 34.37 -4.22
N ALA A 22 -21.04 34.11 -5.52
CA ALA A 22 -20.64 35.09 -6.52
C ALA A 22 -21.63 36.26 -6.68
N ILE A 23 -22.89 36.09 -6.27
CA ILE A 23 -23.92 37.14 -6.33
C ILE A 23 -23.69 38.12 -5.16
N PRO A 24 -23.65 39.45 -5.40
CA PRO A 24 -23.54 40.42 -4.33
C PRO A 24 -24.69 40.31 -3.31
N GLU A 25 -24.38 40.47 -2.03
CA GLU A 25 -25.33 40.23 -0.93
C GLU A 25 -26.59 41.13 -0.97
N LYS A 26 -26.48 42.30 -1.60
CA LYS A 26 -27.58 43.25 -1.81
C LYS A 26 -28.55 42.80 -2.91
N GLU A 27 -28.08 41.97 -3.83
CA GLU A 27 -28.82 41.48 -4.99
C GLU A 27 -29.42 40.09 -4.75
N LYS A 28 -28.92 39.36 -3.74
CA LYS A 28 -29.47 38.05 -3.35
C LYS A 28 -30.89 38.16 -2.81
N THR A 29 -31.75 37.32 -3.36
CA THR A 29 -33.08 37.03 -2.86
C THR A 29 -33.04 36.24 -1.55
N LYS A 30 -34.14 36.26 -0.78
CA LYS A 30 -34.25 35.44 0.45
C LYS A 30 -34.09 33.94 0.16
N MET A 31 -34.58 33.48 -0.98
CA MET A 31 -34.48 32.07 -1.39
C MET A 31 -33.04 31.66 -1.67
N GLU A 32 -32.25 32.53 -2.30
CA GLU A 32 -30.82 32.27 -2.55
C GLU A 32 -30.03 32.19 -1.26
N LYS A 33 -30.31 33.07 -0.28
CA LYS A 33 -29.68 33.01 1.06
C LYS A 33 -30.01 31.71 1.79
N GLN A 34 -31.29 31.31 1.78
CA GLN A 34 -31.70 30.03 2.38
C GLN A 34 -31.03 28.84 1.69
N ARG A 35 -30.92 28.85 0.36
CA ARG A 35 -30.25 27.79 -0.39
C ARG A 35 -28.76 27.74 -0.09
N GLU A 36 -28.11 28.90 0.06
CA GLU A 36 -26.71 29.00 0.48
C GLU A 36 -26.48 28.33 1.84
N ASP A 37 -27.31 28.64 2.83
CA ASP A 37 -27.27 28.02 4.16
C ASP A 37 -27.48 26.50 4.10
N GLU A 38 -28.44 26.04 3.30
CA GLU A 38 -28.69 24.61 3.10
C GLU A 38 -27.48 23.89 2.47
N LEU A 39 -26.86 24.50 1.47
CA LEU A 39 -25.68 23.94 0.81
C LEU A 39 -24.52 23.85 1.78
N ILE A 40 -24.28 24.89 2.58
CA ILE A 40 -23.24 24.88 3.64
C ILE A 40 -23.49 23.73 4.62
N GLN A 41 -24.72 23.56 5.11
CA GLN A 41 -25.06 22.48 6.03
C GLN A 41 -24.93 21.08 5.39
N LYS A 42 -25.26 20.92 4.11
CA LYS A 42 -25.08 19.67 3.37
C LYS A 42 -23.59 19.35 3.20
N ILE A 43 -22.78 20.32 2.77
CA ILE A 43 -21.33 20.17 2.63
C ILE A 43 -20.70 19.78 3.96
N HIS A 44 -21.03 20.49 5.04
CA HIS A 44 -20.49 20.20 6.37
C HIS A 44 -20.77 18.75 6.80
N ARG A 45 -22.00 18.25 6.62
CA ARG A 45 -22.35 16.86 6.92
C ARG A 45 -21.56 15.85 6.09
N LEU A 46 -21.32 16.12 4.80
CA LEU A 46 -20.53 15.23 3.96
C LEU A 46 -19.04 15.24 4.34
N VAL A 47 -18.49 16.40 4.69
CA VAL A 47 -17.12 16.53 5.19
C VAL A 47 -16.94 15.74 6.48
N GLN A 48 -17.84 15.88 7.45
CA GLN A 48 -17.82 15.08 8.69
C GLN A 48 -17.84 13.57 8.40
N LYS A 49 -18.63 13.16 7.40
CA LYS A 49 -18.72 11.75 7.00
C LYS A 49 -17.44 11.25 6.35
N ARG A 50 -16.75 12.11 5.60
CA ARG A 50 -15.43 11.82 5.02
C ARG A 50 -14.36 11.78 6.11
N ASP A 51 -14.38 12.69 7.06
CA ASP A 51 -13.42 12.72 8.18
C ASP A 51 -13.48 11.40 8.96
N PHE A 52 -14.68 10.86 9.19
CA PHE A 52 -14.85 9.53 9.79
C PHE A 52 -14.16 8.41 8.99
N LEU A 53 -14.23 8.43 7.67
CA LEU A 53 -13.56 7.42 6.83
C LEU A 53 -12.04 7.55 6.88
N VAL A 54 -11.53 8.78 6.99
CA VAL A 54 -10.09 9.04 7.15
C VAL A 54 -9.61 8.51 8.50
N ASP A 55 -10.37 8.76 9.56
CA ASP A 55 -10.05 8.26 10.90
C ASP A 55 -10.05 6.72 10.95
N ASP A 56 -11.04 6.07 10.31
CA ASP A 56 -11.13 4.61 10.21
C ASP A 56 -9.93 4.01 9.47
N ALA A 57 -9.55 4.60 8.34
CA ALA A 57 -8.37 4.16 7.59
C ALA A 57 -7.06 4.36 8.38
N GLU A 58 -6.96 5.41 9.19
CA GLU A 58 -5.79 5.64 10.03
C GLU A 58 -5.70 4.61 11.17
N VAL A 59 -6.83 4.21 11.75
CA VAL A 59 -6.88 3.13 12.75
C VAL A 59 -6.39 1.82 12.14
N GLU A 60 -6.86 1.47 10.95
CA GLU A 60 -6.42 0.25 10.26
C GLU A 60 -4.91 0.29 9.94
N ARG A 61 -4.39 1.43 9.48
CA ARG A 61 -2.95 1.60 9.24
C ARG A 61 -2.11 1.38 10.50
N LEU A 62 -2.57 1.86 11.64
CA LEU A 62 -1.88 1.66 12.92
C LEU A 62 -1.94 0.20 13.37
N ARG A 63 -3.08 -0.47 13.15
CA ARG A 63 -3.26 -1.90 13.45
C ARG A 63 -2.30 -2.76 12.65
N GLU A 64 -2.26 -2.60 11.33
CA GLU A 64 -1.36 -3.35 10.43
C GLU A 64 0.11 -3.18 10.85
N LYS A 65 0.52 -1.95 11.20
CA LYS A 65 1.88 -1.67 11.62
C LYS A 65 2.28 -2.39 12.92
N GLU A 66 1.36 -2.52 13.87
CA GLU A 66 1.64 -3.25 15.11
C GLU A 66 1.66 -4.76 14.86
N GLU A 67 0.75 -5.29 14.03
CA GLU A 67 0.75 -6.69 13.60
C GLU A 67 2.05 -7.08 12.87
N ASP A 68 2.54 -6.22 11.97
CA ASP A 68 3.82 -6.40 11.28
C ASP A 68 5.01 -6.39 12.25
N LYS A 69 4.97 -5.52 13.27
CA LYS A 69 6.01 -5.44 14.30
C LYS A 69 6.02 -6.70 15.16
N GLU A 70 4.86 -7.17 15.60
CA GLU A 70 4.73 -8.44 16.33
C GLU A 70 5.26 -9.62 15.49
N MET A 71 4.95 -9.65 14.19
CA MET A 71 5.45 -10.67 13.27
C MET A 71 6.97 -10.62 13.12
N ALA A 72 7.54 -9.43 12.93
CA ALA A 72 8.98 -9.24 12.81
C ALA A 72 9.72 -9.67 14.10
N ASP A 73 9.18 -9.31 15.27
CA ASP A 73 9.74 -9.69 16.57
C ASP A 73 9.64 -11.20 16.82
N PHE A 74 8.53 -11.81 16.41
CA PHE A 74 8.35 -13.26 16.46
C PHE A 74 9.39 -13.98 15.59
N LEU A 75 9.51 -13.59 14.32
CA LEU A 75 10.49 -14.15 13.39
C LEU A 75 11.91 -13.96 13.89
N ARG A 76 12.25 -12.76 14.35
CA ARG A 76 13.56 -12.48 14.94
C ARG A 76 13.83 -13.40 16.13
N THR A 77 12.85 -13.65 16.99
CA THR A 77 13.01 -14.55 18.14
C THR A 77 13.17 -16.01 17.72
N LYS A 78 12.40 -16.49 16.74
CA LYS A 78 12.40 -17.89 16.28
C LYS A 78 13.54 -18.23 15.33
N LEU A 79 14.04 -17.26 14.56
CA LEU A 79 15.06 -17.46 13.53
C LEU A 79 16.49 -17.07 13.96
N LYS A 80 16.66 -16.29 15.05
CA LYS A 80 17.98 -16.06 15.69
C LYS A 80 18.83 -17.33 15.92
N PRO A 81 18.25 -18.52 16.21
CA PRO A 81 19.02 -19.75 16.32
C PRO A 81 19.66 -20.23 15.00
N LEU A 82 19.17 -19.79 13.83
CA LEU A 82 19.66 -20.21 12.50
C LEU A 82 20.89 -19.42 12.03
N ASP A 83 21.00 -18.13 12.38
CA ASP A 83 22.15 -17.30 11.98
C ASP A 83 23.49 -17.80 12.54
N LYS A 84 23.45 -18.46 13.71
CA LYS A 84 24.62 -19.10 14.32
C LYS A 84 25.03 -20.41 13.65
N ALA A 85 24.15 -21.03 12.85
CA ALA A 85 24.44 -22.26 12.12
C ALA A 85 25.10 -22.01 10.76
N THR A 86 25.04 -20.77 10.23
CA THR A 86 25.58 -20.43 8.89
C THR A 86 26.98 -19.78 8.94
N GLN A 87 27.54 -19.49 10.12
CA GLN A 87 28.94 -19.08 10.24
C GLN A 87 29.86 -20.31 10.08
N SER A 88 30.14 -20.69 8.83
CA SER A 88 31.25 -21.58 8.51
C SER A 88 32.58 -20.84 8.73
N PRO A 89 33.61 -21.48 9.33
CA PRO A 89 34.89 -20.83 9.51
C PRO A 89 35.59 -20.72 8.15
N THR A 90 35.78 -19.50 7.68
CA THR A 90 36.70 -19.17 6.59
C THR A 90 38.14 -19.41 7.07
N SER A 91 38.61 -20.65 6.95
CA SER A 91 40.04 -20.98 7.05
C SER A 91 40.60 -21.39 5.68
N SER A 92 41.36 -20.48 5.09
CA SER A 92 42.54 -20.68 4.23
C SER A 92 42.76 -22.08 3.60
N ARG A 93 42.84 -22.16 2.26
CA ARG A 93 44.03 -22.76 1.60
C ARG A 93 44.11 -22.48 0.09
N ALA A 94 45.36 -22.27 -0.30
CA ALA A 94 45.90 -21.88 -1.59
C ALA A 94 45.54 -22.77 -2.80
N GLU A 95 45.64 -22.12 -3.95
CA GLU A 95 45.73 -22.68 -5.30
C GLU A 95 46.67 -23.89 -5.37
N LYS A 96 46.15 -25.02 -5.87
CA LYS A 96 46.94 -26.02 -6.61
C LYS A 96 46.10 -26.61 -7.73
N LYS A 97 46.57 -26.41 -8.97
CA LYS A 97 46.11 -27.11 -10.17
C LYS A 97 46.42 -28.60 -10.05
N ALA A 98 45.43 -29.46 -10.32
CA ALA A 98 45.62 -30.84 -10.72
C ALA A 98 44.48 -31.23 -11.68
N GLU A 99 44.85 -31.86 -12.78
CA GLU A 99 44.04 -32.21 -13.95
C GLU A 99 43.11 -33.41 -13.66
N PRO A 100 41.84 -33.43 -14.15
CA PRO A 100 40.89 -34.50 -13.83
C PRO A 100 41.01 -35.72 -14.76
N PRO A 101 40.82 -36.97 -14.28
CA PRO A 101 40.76 -38.15 -15.13
C PRO A 101 39.44 -38.24 -15.92
N PRO A 102 39.42 -38.93 -17.08
CA PRO A 102 38.32 -38.84 -18.02
C PRO A 102 37.15 -39.76 -17.64
N GLY A 103 35.94 -39.22 -17.77
CA GLY A 103 34.73 -40.01 -17.89
C GLY A 103 33.79 -39.97 -16.67
N LYS A 104 32.97 -38.91 -16.60
CA LYS A 104 31.52 -38.88 -16.27
C LYS A 104 31.07 -37.41 -16.09
N PRO A 105 29.85 -37.04 -16.52
CA PRO A 105 29.46 -35.62 -16.64
C PRO A 105 29.26 -34.95 -15.27
N THR A 106 30.00 -33.87 -15.08
CA THR A 106 29.93 -32.93 -13.96
C THR A 106 28.62 -32.14 -14.04
N ILE A 107 27.76 -32.22 -13.01
CA ILE A 107 26.69 -31.23 -12.82
C ILE A 107 27.35 -29.96 -12.30
N ALA A 108 27.77 -29.12 -13.24
CA ALA A 108 28.22 -27.78 -12.97
C ALA A 108 27.01 -26.92 -12.57
N LYS A 109 27.04 -26.40 -11.34
CA LYS A 109 26.82 -24.96 -11.07
C LYS A 109 25.59 -24.34 -11.75
N ALA A 110 24.39 -24.89 -11.52
CA ALA A 110 23.12 -24.27 -11.93
C ALA A 110 22.34 -23.74 -10.70
N GLY A 111 22.93 -22.77 -10.00
CA GLY A 111 22.29 -22.12 -8.84
C GLY A 111 22.07 -20.62 -8.97
N LEU A 112 22.57 -19.98 -10.04
CA LEU A 112 22.52 -18.52 -10.21
C LEU A 112 21.66 -18.05 -11.40
N ALA A 113 20.91 -18.95 -12.04
CA ALA A 113 20.07 -18.61 -13.20
C ALA A 113 18.55 -18.78 -12.95
N ILE A 114 18.11 -19.17 -11.75
CA ILE A 114 16.67 -19.34 -11.46
C ILE A 114 15.98 -17.99 -11.11
N ILE A 115 16.74 -16.90 -10.95
CA ILE A 115 16.18 -15.56 -10.66
C ILE A 115 16.17 -14.69 -11.93
N LYS A 116 15.84 -15.27 -13.09
CA LYS A 116 15.62 -14.47 -14.31
C LYS A 116 14.43 -14.90 -15.17
N ASP A 117 13.65 -15.90 -14.76
CA ASP A 117 12.51 -16.40 -15.56
C ASP A 117 11.15 -16.47 -14.82
N CYS A 118 10.98 -15.78 -13.68
CA CYS A 118 9.66 -15.63 -13.07
C CYS A 118 8.97 -14.32 -13.47
N CYS A 119 8.91 -14.02 -14.76
CA CYS A 119 8.03 -13.01 -15.31
C CYS A 119 7.48 -13.47 -16.67
N GLY A 120 6.28 -14.04 -16.69
CA GLY A 120 5.54 -14.24 -17.95
C GLY A 120 4.61 -15.44 -17.99
N ALA A 121 3.31 -15.15 -17.87
CA ALA A 121 2.18 -15.93 -18.40
C ALA A 121 1.89 -17.31 -17.77
N THR A 122 1.08 -17.30 -16.69
CA THR A 122 0.10 -18.37 -16.49
C THR A 122 -1.29 -17.74 -16.38
N GLN A 123 -2.09 -17.98 -17.42
CA GLN A 123 -3.49 -17.64 -17.51
C GLN A 123 -4.27 -18.19 -16.31
N CYS A 124 -5.08 -17.32 -15.70
CA CYS A 124 -6.23 -17.72 -14.91
C CYS A 124 -7.15 -18.60 -15.76
N ASN A 125 -7.53 -19.76 -15.25
CA ASN A 125 -8.79 -20.40 -15.61
C ASN A 125 -9.61 -20.59 -14.33
N ILE A 126 -10.77 -19.94 -14.33
CA ILE A 126 -11.86 -20.09 -13.39
C ILE A 126 -12.57 -21.39 -13.73
N MET A 127 -12.79 -22.24 -12.73
CA MET A 127 -13.89 -23.22 -12.66
C MET A 127 -14.38 -23.30 -11.22
#